data_AF-A0A382ARP2-F1
#
_entry.id   AF-A0A382ARP2-F1
#
_cell.length_a   1.000
_cell.length_b   1.000
_cell.length_c   1.000
_cell.angle_alpha   90.00
_cell.angle_beta   90.00
_cell.angle_gamma   90.00
#
_symmetry.space_group_name_H-M   'P 1'
#
loop_
_entity.id
_entity.type
_entity.pdbx_description
1 polymer ?
#
loop_
_entity_poly.entity_id
_entity_poly.type
_entity_poly.pdbx_seq_one_letter_code
_entity_poly.pdbx_strand_id
1 'polypeptide(L)'
;MQTVILCGGIGTRLAEETGSRPKPMVEIGGMPILWHIMKIYDCHGFKDFTLTLGYKGEVIKDYFINYYHNTSDITVKLGEGITNCSNGGTENWAIRMVNTGQNTMTGGRLHQLESFLRSEGTFMLTYGDGIADIDINA
;
A
#
# COMPACT_ATOMS: atom_id res chain seq x y z
N MET A 1 -0.34 -13.86 8.59
CA MET A 1 -1.78 -13.47 8.66
C MET A 1 -1.98 -12.32 7.70
N GLN A 2 -3.06 -12.33 6.92
CA GLN A 2 -3.32 -11.29 5.92
C GLN A 2 -3.70 -9.95 6.56
N THR A 3 -3.15 -8.86 6.03
CA THR A 3 -3.49 -7.50 6.41
C THR A 3 -4.16 -6.78 5.25
N VAL A 4 -5.46 -6.48 5.39
CA VAL A 4 -6.24 -5.75 4.39
C VAL A 4 -6.20 -4.26 4.69
N ILE A 5 -5.80 -3.44 3.71
CA ILE A 5 -5.72 -1.98 3.85
C ILE A 5 -6.65 -1.31 2.82
N LEU A 6 -7.58 -0.50 3.32
CA LEU A 6 -8.55 0.22 2.49
C LEU A 6 -7.90 1.44 1.82
N CYS A 7 -7.67 1.36 0.51
CA CYS A 7 -6.94 2.37 -0.25
C CYS A 7 -7.76 3.08 -1.34
N GLY A 8 -9.06 2.81 -1.45
CA GLY A 8 -9.86 3.22 -2.61
C GLY A 8 -10.73 4.45 -2.44
N GLY A 9 -10.71 5.11 -1.27
CA GLY A 9 -11.54 6.28 -0.98
C GLY A 9 -11.08 7.55 -1.71
N ILE A 10 -12.04 8.42 -2.06
CA ILE A 10 -11.79 9.66 -2.82
C ILE A 10 -11.02 10.72 -1.98
N GLY A 11 -11.11 10.67 -0.65
CA GLY A 11 -10.34 11.59 0.20
C GLY A 11 -10.85 13.04 0.20
N THR A 12 -12.16 13.26 0.10
CA THR A 12 -12.79 14.58 -0.11
C THR A 12 -12.49 15.66 0.93
N ARG A 13 -12.01 15.29 2.13
CA ARG A 13 -11.68 16.23 3.23
C ARG A 13 -10.27 16.83 3.14
N LEU A 14 -9.44 16.36 2.20
CA LEU A 14 -8.04 16.75 2.03
C LEU A 14 -7.76 17.15 0.57
N ALA A 15 -8.74 17.82 -0.05
CA ALA A 15 -8.83 18.07 -1.48
C ALA A 15 -7.60 18.79 -2.09
N GLU A 16 -6.92 19.64 -1.32
CA GLU A 16 -5.72 20.37 -1.76
C GLU A 16 -4.55 19.43 -2.12
N GLU A 17 -4.36 18.34 -1.35
CA GLU A 17 -3.32 17.32 -1.62
C GLU A 17 -3.87 16.13 -2.43
N THR A 18 -5.14 15.76 -2.20
CA THR A 18 -5.74 14.58 -2.85
C THR A 18 -6.16 14.82 -4.30
N GLY A 19 -6.16 16.08 -4.76
CA GLY A 19 -6.35 16.43 -6.17
C GLY A 19 -5.27 15.85 -7.08
N SER A 20 -4.04 15.66 -6.58
CA SER A 20 -2.90 15.13 -7.34
C SER A 20 -2.67 13.62 -7.12
N ARG A 21 -2.87 13.09 -5.91
CA ARG A 21 -2.62 11.68 -5.55
C ARG A 21 -3.67 11.13 -4.55
N PRO A 22 -3.89 9.80 -4.45
CA PRO A 22 -4.83 9.27 -3.46
C PRO A 22 -4.31 9.49 -2.03
N LYS A 23 -5.20 9.66 -1.05
CA LYS A 23 -4.84 9.98 0.35
C LYS A 23 -3.75 9.07 0.96
N PRO A 24 -3.79 7.74 0.78
CA PRO A 24 -2.73 6.85 1.29
C PRO A 24 -1.33 7.16 0.74
N MET A 25 -1.24 7.88 -0.38
CA MET A 25 0.01 8.26 -1.06
C MET A 25 0.50 9.66 -0.72
N VAL A 26 -0.19 10.38 0.19
CA VAL A 26 0.37 11.58 0.80
C VAL A 26 1.59 11.19 1.62
N GLU A 27 2.67 11.97 1.52
CA GLU A 27 3.96 11.63 2.11
C GLU A 27 4.14 12.27 3.50
N ILE A 28 4.78 11.53 4.40
CA ILE A 28 5.27 12.00 5.70
C ILE A 28 6.74 11.60 5.77
N GLY A 29 7.63 12.58 5.90
CA GLY A 29 9.08 12.30 5.92
C GLY A 29 9.60 11.63 4.64
N GLY A 30 9.04 11.98 3.48
CA GLY A 30 9.46 11.44 2.17
C GLY A 30 8.89 10.07 1.81
N MET A 31 8.10 9.44 2.70
CA MET A 31 7.46 8.14 2.45
C MET A 31 5.94 8.23 2.56
N PRO A 32 5.16 7.52 1.73
CA PRO A 32 3.70 7.50 1.80
C PRO A 32 3.13 7.09 3.16
N ILE A 33 1.99 7.65 3.57
CA ILE A 33 1.23 7.17 4.74
C ILE A 33 0.99 5.67 4.67
N LEU A 34 0.65 5.15 3.49
CA LEU A 34 0.46 3.72 3.26
C LEU A 34 1.71 2.90 3.61
N TRP A 35 2.90 3.41 3.27
CA TRP A 35 4.17 2.76 3.62
C TRP A 35 4.36 2.73 5.13
N HIS A 36 4.10 3.84 5.83
CA HIS A 36 4.19 3.90 7.29
C HIS A 36 3.24 2.91 7.97
N ILE A 37 2.01 2.81 7.50
CA ILE A 37 1.03 1.82 7.99
C ILE A 37 1.59 0.41 7.80
N MET A 38 2.10 0.08 6.62
CA MET A 38 2.68 -1.23 6.35
C MET A 38 3.92 -1.50 7.21
N LYS A 39 4.74 -0.48 7.52
CA LYS A 39 5.87 -0.62 8.46
C LYS A 39 5.42 -0.94 9.88
N ILE A 40 4.31 -0.36 10.36
CA ILE A 40 3.75 -0.71 11.68
C ILE A 40 3.48 -2.22 11.72
N TYR A 41 2.74 -2.75 10.75
CA TYR A 41 2.45 -4.19 10.65
C TYR A 41 3.72 -5.05 10.48
N ASP A 42 4.67 -4.61 9.65
CA ASP A 42 5.95 -5.29 9.40
C ASP A 42 6.79 -5.42 10.69
N CYS A 43 6.83 -4.38 11.52
CA CYS A 43 7.49 -4.39 12.83
C CYS A 43 6.90 -5.44 13.78
N HIS A 44 5.62 -5.82 13.59
CA HIS A 44 4.95 -6.88 14.33
C HIS A 44 4.98 -8.25 13.62
N GLY A 45 5.69 -8.36 12.49
CA GLY A 45 5.89 -9.62 11.75
C GLY A 45 4.87 -9.88 10.64
N PHE A 46 3.96 -8.94 10.36
CA PHE A 46 2.94 -9.10 9.32
C PHE A 46 3.41 -8.46 8.00
N LYS A 47 3.68 -9.31 7.00
CA LYS A 47 4.28 -8.91 5.72
C LYS A 47 3.40 -9.16 4.50
N ASP A 48 2.23 -9.78 4.71
CA ASP A 48 1.26 -10.09 3.68
C ASP A 48 0.16 -9.04 3.65
N PHE A 49 0.16 -8.21 2.61
CA PHE A 49 -0.75 -7.07 2.46
C PHE A 49 -1.70 -7.26 1.29
N THR A 50 -2.97 -6.95 1.50
CA THR A 50 -3.98 -6.83 0.44
C THR A 50 -4.55 -5.41 0.42
N LEU A 51 -4.26 -4.68 -0.65
CA LEU A 51 -4.67 -3.29 -0.84
C LEU A 51 -5.95 -3.24 -1.68
N THR A 52 -7.03 -2.69 -1.13
CA THR A 52 -8.28 -2.51 -1.89
C THR A 52 -8.25 -1.16 -2.62
N LEU A 53 -7.90 -1.19 -3.90
CA LEU A 53 -7.75 -0.01 -4.74
C LEU A 53 -9.09 0.51 -5.26
N GLY A 54 -9.13 1.81 -5.55
CA GLY A 54 -10.31 2.51 -6.07
C GLY A 54 -9.88 3.78 -6.79
N TYR A 55 -10.24 4.94 -6.24
CA TYR A 55 -9.79 6.23 -6.77
C TYR A 55 -8.25 6.27 -6.88
N LYS A 56 -7.75 6.59 -8.08
CA LYS A 56 -6.31 6.67 -8.41
C LYS A 56 -5.46 5.46 -8.01
N GLY A 57 -6.03 4.25 -8.12
CA GLY A 57 -5.33 3.01 -7.76
C GLY A 57 -4.03 2.77 -8.54
N GLU A 58 -3.90 3.33 -9.74
CA GLU A 58 -2.69 3.31 -10.56
C GLU A 58 -1.49 3.93 -9.86
N VAL A 59 -1.67 5.04 -9.12
CA VAL A 59 -0.57 5.69 -8.38
C VAL A 59 0.03 4.75 -7.33
N ILE A 60 -0.83 3.97 -6.65
CA ILE A 60 -0.40 2.98 -5.66
C ILE A 60 0.33 1.81 -6.35
N LYS A 61 -0.18 1.35 -7.50
CA LYS A 61 0.47 0.29 -8.29
C LYS A 61 1.86 0.72 -8.74
N ASP A 62 1.96 1.90 -9.34
CA ASP A 62 3.21 2.42 -9.87
C ASP A 62 4.26 2.62 -8.78
N TYR A 63 3.83 3.07 -7.58
CA TYR A 63 4.72 3.20 -6.44
C TYR A 63 5.36 1.87 -6.03
N PHE A 64 4.56 0.79 -5.89
CA PHE A 64 5.10 -0.51 -5.47
C PHE A 64 5.82 -1.27 -6.59
N ILE A 65 5.39 -1.12 -7.85
CA ILE A 65 6.11 -1.68 -9.02
C ILE A 65 7.51 -1.06 -9.12
N ASN A 66 7.61 0.24 -8.89
CA ASN A 66 8.87 0.98 -8.97
C ASN A 66 9.52 1.20 -7.59
N TYR A 67 9.14 0.44 -6.56
CA TYR A 67 9.55 0.70 -5.19
C TYR A 67 11.07 0.83 -5.04
N TYR A 68 11.81 -0.16 -5.55
CA TYR A 68 13.27 -0.16 -5.50
C TYR A 68 13.89 0.94 -6.38
N HIS A 69 13.24 1.34 -7.47
CA HIS A 69 13.71 2.49 -8.25
C HIS A 69 13.51 3.81 -7.50
N ASN A 70 12.43 3.93 -6.74
CA ASN A 70 12.11 5.16 -6.01
C ASN A 70 12.88 5.29 -4.69
N THR A 71 13.33 4.18 -4.10
CA THR A 71 13.90 4.13 -2.74
C THR A 71 15.36 3.71 -2.68
N SER A 72 16.00 3.43 -3.83
CA SER A 72 17.40 2.99 -3.89
C SER A 72 18.20 3.91 -4.80
N ASP A 73 19.52 3.92 -4.60
CA ASP A 73 20.44 4.43 -5.61
C ASP A 73 20.36 3.53 -6.86
N ILE A 74 20.29 4.12 -8.05
CA ILE A 74 20.23 3.38 -9.32
C ILE A 74 21.45 3.72 -10.19
N THR A 75 22.07 2.69 -10.76
CA THR A 75 22.98 2.84 -11.91
C THR A 75 22.32 2.24 -13.16
N VAL A 76 22.17 3.06 -14.21
CA VAL A 76 21.62 2.64 -15.51
C VAL A 76 22.72 2.60 -16.55
N LYS A 77 22.95 1.43 -17.16
CA LYS A 77 23.88 1.26 -18.28
C LYS A 77 23.10 1.17 -19.59
N LEU A 78 22.91 2.32 -20.26
CA LEU A 78 22.05 2.43 -21.45
C LEU A 78 22.49 1.52 -22.62
N GLY A 79 23.79 1.26 -22.79
CA GLY A 79 24.29 0.37 -23.84
C GLY A 79 24.04 -1.13 -23.60
N GLU A 80 23.74 -1.52 -22.36
CA GLU A 80 23.52 -2.92 -21.94
C GLU A 80 22.06 -3.19 -21.57
N GLY A 81 21.24 -2.15 -21.39
CA GLY A 81 19.86 -2.28 -20.90
C GLY A 81 19.77 -2.74 -19.44
N ILE A 82 20.87 -2.64 -18.68
CA ILE A 82 20.96 -3.11 -17.30
C ILE A 82 20.69 -1.96 -16.32
N THR A 83 19.83 -2.23 -15.34
CA THR A 83 19.56 -1.35 -14.20
C THR A 83 19.96 -2.06 -12.92
N ASN A 84 20.89 -1.49 -12.16
CA ASN A 84 21.31 -2.01 -10.86
C ASN A 84 20.83 -1.07 -9.76
N CYS A 85 20.27 -1.62 -8.69
CA CYS A 85 19.84 -0.87 -7.51
C CYS A 85 20.76 -1.19 -6.32
N SER A 86 21.12 -0.19 -5.52
CA SER A 86 21.94 -0.32 -4.30
C SER A 86 21.43 0.61 -3.19
N ASN A 87 21.73 0.30 -1.92
CA ASN A 87 21.32 1.12 -0.76
C ASN A 87 19.82 1.42 -0.71
N GLY A 88 18.99 0.40 -0.97
CA GLY A 88 17.54 0.50 -1.07
C GLY A 88 16.77 -0.06 0.11
N GLY A 89 15.45 0.04 0.05
CA GLY A 89 14.54 -0.62 0.98
C GLY A 89 14.84 -2.11 1.13
N THR A 90 14.71 -2.66 2.34
CA THR A 90 14.94 -4.08 2.64
C THR A 90 13.63 -4.84 2.85
N GLU A 91 12.51 -4.23 2.46
CA GLU A 91 11.18 -4.75 2.70
C GLU A 91 10.94 -6.06 1.93
N ASN A 92 10.64 -7.12 2.68
CA ASN A 92 10.25 -8.42 2.13
C ASN A 92 8.73 -8.59 2.25
N TRP A 93 7.98 -7.75 1.54
CA TRP A 93 6.52 -7.70 1.60
C TRP A 93 5.89 -8.44 0.42
N ALA A 94 4.83 -9.20 0.69
CA ALA A 94 3.94 -9.73 -0.33
C ALA A 94 2.72 -8.81 -0.46
N ILE A 95 2.64 -8.05 -1.55
CA ILE A 95 1.60 -7.03 -1.74
C ILE A 95 0.65 -7.44 -2.87
N ARG A 96 -0.61 -7.70 -2.51
CA ARG A 96 -1.70 -7.91 -3.46
C ARG A 96 -2.47 -6.62 -3.66
N MET A 97 -2.57 -6.16 -4.90
CA MET A 97 -3.26 -4.92 -5.25
C MET A 97 -4.54 -5.21 -6.05
N VAL A 98 -5.70 -5.12 -5.40
CA VAL A 98 -6.99 -5.51 -5.99
C VAL A 98 -7.79 -4.27 -6.36
N ASN A 99 -8.16 -4.13 -7.64
CA ASN A 99 -9.10 -3.09 -8.04
C ASN A 99 -10.50 -3.46 -7.57
N THR A 100 -11.01 -2.74 -6.57
CA THR A 100 -12.34 -2.98 -5.98
C THR A 100 -13.40 -1.99 -6.46
N GLY A 101 -13.05 -1.13 -7.43
CA GLY A 101 -13.94 -0.12 -8.03
C GLY A 101 -13.85 1.25 -7.37
N GLN A 102 -14.13 2.31 -8.14
CA GLN A 102 -14.05 3.70 -7.66
C GLN A 102 -15.18 4.03 -6.67
N ASN A 103 -16.41 3.60 -6.98
CA ASN A 103 -17.62 3.95 -6.22
C ASN A 103 -17.97 2.94 -5.12
N THR A 104 -17.12 1.92 -4.92
CA THR A 104 -17.40 0.85 -3.95
C THR A 104 -17.12 1.34 -2.53
N MET A 105 -18.12 1.18 -1.65
CA MET A 105 -17.99 1.51 -0.23
C MET A 105 -17.17 0.45 0.52
N THR A 106 -16.68 0.78 1.71
CA THR A 106 -15.81 -0.08 2.53
C THR A 106 -16.26 -1.54 2.61
N GLY A 107 -17.52 -1.80 2.98
CA GLY A 107 -18.03 -3.18 3.07
C GLY A 107 -18.08 -3.91 1.73
N GLY A 108 -18.43 -3.19 0.65
CA GLY A 108 -18.44 -3.77 -0.71
C GLY A 108 -17.04 -4.16 -1.19
N ARG A 109 -16.00 -3.40 -0.80
CA ARG A 109 -14.60 -3.74 -1.12
C ARG A 109 -14.18 -5.05 -0.45
N LEU A 110 -14.59 -5.26 0.80
CA LEU A 110 -14.32 -6.49 1.54
C LEU A 110 -15.12 -7.67 0.98
N HIS A 111 -16.39 -7.46 0.62
CA HIS A 111 -17.22 -8.51 0.04
C HIS A 111 -16.63 -9.04 -1.28
N GLN A 112 -16.04 -8.18 -2.11
CA GLN A 112 -15.34 -8.63 -3.33
C GLN A 112 -14.11 -9.52 -3.04
N LEU A 113 -13.56 -9.47 -1.83
CA LEU A 113 -12.46 -10.32 -1.38
C LEU A 113 -12.95 -11.57 -0.63
N GLU A 114 -14.26 -11.78 -0.50
CA GLU A 114 -14.84 -12.79 0.40
C GLU A 114 -14.27 -14.20 0.19
N SER A 115 -14.22 -14.68 -1.05
CA SER A 115 -13.72 -16.03 -1.36
C SER A 115 -12.29 -16.24 -0.87
N PHE A 116 -11.44 -15.24 -1.08
CA PHE A 116 -10.04 -15.24 -0.64
C PHE A 116 -9.91 -15.12 0.89
N LEU A 117 -10.64 -14.19 1.50
CA LEU A 117 -10.57 -13.97 2.96
C LEU A 117 -11.12 -15.18 3.73
N ARG A 118 -12.15 -15.85 3.21
CA ARG A 118 -12.68 -17.08 3.80
C ARG A 118 -11.68 -18.23 3.76
N SER A 119 -10.85 -18.35 2.71
CA SER A 119 -9.83 -19.40 2.66
C SER A 119 -8.67 -19.17 3.63
N GLU A 120 -8.36 -17.90 3.93
CA GLU A 120 -7.26 -17.52 4.84
C GLU A 120 -7.70 -17.52 6.32
N GLY A 121 -9.00 -17.44 6.59
CA GLY A 121 -9.56 -17.41 7.94
C GLY A 121 -9.52 -16.01 8.55
N THR A 122 -8.95 -15.88 9.75
CA THR A 122 -8.82 -14.58 10.44
C THR A 122 -7.84 -13.68 9.71
N PHE A 123 -8.22 -12.42 9.51
CA PHE A 123 -7.39 -11.39 8.88
C PHE A 123 -7.52 -10.06 9.63
N MET A 124 -6.56 -9.16 9.41
CA MET A 124 -6.59 -7.80 9.95
C MET A 124 -7.15 -6.83 8.91
N LEU A 125 -7.81 -5.77 9.37
CA LEU A 125 -8.37 -4.73 8.51
C LEU A 125 -8.05 -3.36 9.10
N THR A 126 -7.55 -2.45 8.26
CA THR A 126 -7.38 -1.04 8.63
C THR A 126 -7.66 -0.09 7.47
N TYR A 127 -7.71 1.20 7.78
CA TYR A 127 -7.82 2.29 6.82
C TYR A 127 -6.43 2.74 6.36
N GLY A 128 -6.29 3.10 5.08
CA GLY A 128 -5.03 3.57 4.50
C GLY A 128 -4.62 5.00 4.88
N ASP A 129 -5.14 5.55 5.97
CA ASP A 129 -4.92 6.94 6.38
C ASP A 129 -4.69 7.16 7.89
N GLY A 130 -4.67 6.11 8.70
CA GLY A 130 -4.43 6.20 10.15
C GLY A 130 -3.05 5.67 10.53
N ILE A 131 -2.26 6.47 11.24
CA ILE A 131 -0.97 6.09 11.83
C ILE A 131 -1.06 6.16 13.35
N ALA A 132 -0.36 5.27 14.05
CA ALA A 132 -0.32 5.19 15.50
C ALA A 132 0.93 4.42 15.97
N ASP A 133 1.27 4.56 17.25
CA ASP A 133 2.23 3.74 17.99
C ASP A 133 1.58 2.47 18.58
N ILE A 134 0.60 1.92 17.86
CA ILE A 134 -0.21 0.78 18.30
C ILE A 134 0.59 -0.52 18.33
N ASP A 135 0.45 -1.30 19.41
CA ASP A 135 0.93 -2.67 19.46
C ASP A 135 -0.07 -3.62 18.79
N ILE A 136 0.28 -4.13 17.62
CA ILE A 136 -0.60 -5.04 16.84
C ILE A 136 -0.70 -6.43 17.48
N ASN A 137 0.26 -6.82 18.33
CA ASN A 137 0.32 -8.15 18.95
C ASN A 137 -0.32 -8.20 20.35
N ALA A 138 -0.82 -7.08 20.87
CA ALA A 138 -1.39 -6.96 22.21
C ALA A 138 -2.68 -7.79 22.44
#